data_AF-A0A183HLU6-F1
#
_entry.id   AF-A0A183HLU6-F1
#
_cell.length_a   1.000
_cell.length_b   1.000
_cell.length_c   1.000
_cell.angle_alpha   90.00
_cell.angle_beta   90.00
_cell.angle_gamma   90.00
#
_symmetry.space_group_name_H-M   'P 1'
#
loop_
_entity.id
_entity.type
_entity.pdbx_description
1 polymer ?
#
loop_
_entity_poly.entity_id
_entity_poly.type
_entity_poly.pdbx_seq_one_letter_code
_entity_poly.pdbx_strand_id
1 'polypeptide(L)'
;MFIRDPLQVFRERIEQDDMKSTEHFETVQSSNWMNMRFKPPPPDSEIGWRVEFRPSEVQLTDFENAAYCCFVVLLTRVMISFRITLILPISAVTENMKRAQRRNAVLEQKLLFRKGIATCNSPPCARGAGCTLDSDDVVEMTVNEIING
;
A
#
# COMPACT_ATOMS: atom_id res chain seq x y z
N MET A 1 -7.09 -2.75 13.35
CA MET A 1 -7.61 -1.37 13.38
C MET A 1 -8.33 -1.10 14.71
N PHE A 2 -9.44 -1.80 15.01
CA PHE A 2 -10.24 -1.65 16.25
C PHE A 2 -9.62 -2.21 17.54
N ILE A 3 -8.29 -2.31 17.60
CA ILE A 3 -7.56 -2.59 18.85
C ILE A 3 -7.05 -1.29 19.51
N ARG A 4 -7.41 -0.15 18.92
CA ARG A 4 -6.99 1.19 19.32
C ARG A 4 -8.23 1.97 19.76
N ASP A 5 -8.07 2.75 20.81
CA ASP A 5 -9.11 3.64 21.30
C ASP A 5 -9.21 4.91 20.42
N PRO A 6 -10.39 5.53 20.32
CA PRO A 6 -10.54 6.81 19.66
C PRO A 6 -9.83 7.91 20.46
N LEU A 7 -8.89 8.61 19.83
CA LEU A 7 -8.08 9.65 20.50
C LEU A 7 -8.80 11.00 20.63
N GLN A 8 -9.75 11.29 19.73
CA GLN A 8 -10.49 12.54 19.71
C GLN A 8 -11.93 12.28 19.28
N VAL A 9 -12.87 12.66 20.13
CA VAL A 9 -14.32 12.66 19.85
C VAL A 9 -14.89 13.94 20.40
N PHE A 10 -15.60 14.70 19.57
CA PHE A 10 -16.30 15.91 20.01
C PHE A 10 -17.62 15.54 20.68
N ARG A 11 -18.00 16.27 21.73
CA ARG A 11 -19.20 15.98 22.52
C ARG A 11 -20.48 16.00 21.67
N GLU A 12 -20.53 16.93 20.72
CA GLU A 12 -21.64 17.13 19.78
C GLU A 12 -21.76 15.99 18.77
N ARG A 13 -20.74 15.15 18.67
CA ARG A 13 -20.58 14.07 17.68
C ARG A 13 -20.62 12.69 18.32
N ILE A 14 -21.03 12.58 19.58
CA ILE A 14 -21.16 11.29 20.28
C ILE A 14 -22.33 10.50 19.72
N GLU A 15 -23.48 11.15 19.51
CA GLU A 15 -24.68 10.54 18.95
C GLU A 15 -24.77 10.88 17.47
N GLN A 16 -24.84 9.86 16.61
CA GLN A 16 -24.91 10.03 15.16
C GLN A 16 -25.89 9.03 14.52
N ASP A 17 -26.37 9.35 13.32
CA ASP A 17 -27.13 8.43 12.49
C ASP A 17 -26.15 7.56 11.67
N ASP A 18 -25.93 6.33 12.11
CA ASP A 18 -25.01 5.36 11.48
C ASP A 18 -25.36 5.04 10.02
N MET A 19 -26.60 5.29 9.59
CA MET A 19 -27.01 5.09 8.19
C MET A 19 -26.59 6.23 7.26
N LYS A 20 -26.19 7.38 7.83
CA LYS A 20 -25.83 8.59 7.07
C LYS A 20 -24.42 9.09 7.36
N SER A 21 -23.85 8.72 8.52
CA SER A 21 -22.54 9.18 8.95
C SER A 21 -21.55 8.02 9.07
N THR A 22 -20.30 8.28 8.67
CA THR A 22 -19.17 7.37 8.90
C THR A 22 -18.16 7.95 9.90
N GLU A 23 -18.49 9.04 10.60
CA GLU A 23 -17.53 9.77 11.42
C GLU A 23 -17.00 8.93 12.58
N HIS A 24 -17.81 8.09 13.24
CA HIS A 24 -17.31 7.14 14.25
C HIS A 24 -16.27 6.16 13.68
N PHE A 25 -16.49 5.65 12.47
CA PHE A 25 -15.53 4.80 11.78
C PHE A 25 -14.26 5.59 11.42
N GLU A 26 -14.42 6.80 10.89
CA GLU A 26 -13.31 7.66 10.49
C GLU A 26 -12.46 8.09 11.68
N THR A 27 -13.02 8.29 12.88
CA THR A 27 -12.23 8.58 14.08
C THR A 27 -11.17 7.50 14.34
N VAL A 28 -11.53 6.23 14.14
CA VAL A 28 -10.58 5.12 14.28
C VAL A 28 -9.71 4.98 13.02
N GLN A 29 -10.29 5.01 11.82
CA GLN A 29 -9.55 4.75 10.59
C GLN A 29 -8.54 5.86 10.25
N SER A 30 -8.93 7.13 10.44
CA SER A 30 -8.07 8.27 10.15
C SER A 30 -6.87 8.39 11.09
N SER A 31 -7.00 7.87 12.32
CA SER A 31 -5.95 7.81 13.34
C SER A 31 -5.09 6.54 13.28
N ASN A 32 -5.40 5.61 12.38
CA ASN A 32 -4.49 4.53 12.02
C ASN A 32 -3.62 4.97 10.83
N TRP A 33 -2.39 5.41 11.12
CA TRP A 33 -1.42 5.83 10.11
C TRP A 33 -0.48 4.68 9.74
N MET A 34 -0.78 4.02 8.63
CA MET A 34 0.05 2.96 8.04
C MET A 34 0.62 3.42 6.69
N ASN A 35 1.53 2.63 6.12
CA ASN A 35 2.13 2.89 4.81
C ASN A 35 1.11 2.98 3.67
N MET A 36 0.01 2.22 3.76
CA MET A 36 -1.11 2.30 2.82
C MET A 36 -2.41 2.37 3.59
N ARG A 37 -3.40 3.08 3.04
CA ARG A 37 -4.73 3.18 3.62
C ARG A 37 -5.79 2.75 2.62
N PHE A 38 -6.61 1.80 3.03
CA PHE A 38 -7.81 1.41 2.29
C PHE A 38 -8.97 2.30 2.72
N LYS A 39 -9.57 3.02 1.77
CA LYS A 39 -10.60 4.01 2.03
C LYS A 39 -11.94 3.52 1.46
N PRO A 40 -12.97 3.33 2.30
CA PRO A 40 -14.30 3.03 1.81
C PRO A 40 -14.88 4.20 1.00
N PRO A 41 -15.89 3.91 0.17
CA PRO A 41 -16.68 4.95 -0.47
C PRO A 41 -17.36 5.81 0.61
N PRO A 42 -17.39 7.15 0.47
CA PRO A 42 -18.21 8.00 1.33
C PRO A 42 -19.71 7.71 1.15
N PRO A 43 -20.54 7.94 2.18
CA PRO A 43 -22.00 7.94 2.02
C PRO A 43 -22.43 8.94 0.94
N ASP A 44 -23.47 8.61 0.20
CA ASP A 44 -24.11 9.49 -0.79
C ASP A 44 -23.15 10.11 -1.83
N SER A 45 -22.09 9.37 -2.20
CA SER A 45 -21.09 9.81 -3.18
C SER A 45 -20.88 8.78 -4.28
N GLU A 46 -20.60 9.25 -5.50
CA GLU A 46 -20.19 8.40 -6.64
C GLU A 46 -18.76 7.86 -6.50
N ILE A 47 -18.01 8.34 -5.49
CA ILE A 47 -16.61 7.94 -5.28
C ILE A 47 -16.55 6.50 -4.77
N GLY A 48 -15.87 5.63 -5.52
CA GLY A 48 -15.66 4.23 -5.15
C GLY A 48 -14.59 3.97 -4.08
N TRP A 49 -14.24 2.69 -3.93
CA TRP A 49 -13.14 2.24 -3.07
C TRP A 49 -11.80 2.79 -3.55
N ARG A 50 -10.98 3.25 -2.60
CA ARG A 50 -9.70 3.88 -2.90
C ARG A 50 -8.58 3.29 -2.06
N VAL A 51 -7.37 3.38 -2.61
CA VAL A 51 -6.12 3.06 -1.91
C VAL A 51 -5.28 4.32 -1.89
N GLU A 52 -4.80 4.68 -0.72
CA GLU A 52 -3.86 5.79 -0.53
C GLU A 52 -2.45 5.21 -0.31
N PHE A 53 -1.50 5.62 -1.15
CA PHE A 53 -0.09 5.28 -1.03
C PHE A 53 0.62 6.41 -0.29
N ARG A 54 1.21 6.09 0.87
CA ARG A 54 1.79 7.03 1.83
C ARG A 54 3.31 6.94 2.10
N PRO A 55 4.11 5.96 1.59
CA PRO A 55 5.52 5.86 1.98
C PRO A 55 6.46 6.89 1.34
N SER A 56 6.03 7.65 0.34
CA SER A 56 6.91 8.58 -0.39
C SER A 56 7.23 9.82 0.45
N GLU A 57 8.51 10.11 0.62
CA GLU A 57 8.99 11.38 1.17
C GLU A 57 8.76 12.53 0.17
N VAL A 58 8.48 13.73 0.68
CA VAL A 58 8.35 14.93 -0.15
C VAL A 58 9.72 15.39 -0.65
N GLN A 59 9.80 15.78 -1.92
CA GLN A 59 11.01 16.27 -2.56
C GLN A 59 11.02 17.80 -2.63
N LEU A 60 12.20 18.39 -2.87
CA LEU A 60 12.39 19.83 -2.84
C LEU A 60 11.67 20.55 -3.97
N THR A 61 11.53 19.92 -5.13
CA THR A 61 10.93 20.54 -6.31
C THR A 61 9.58 19.91 -6.68
N ASP A 62 8.70 20.73 -7.25
CA ASP A 62 7.42 20.27 -7.79
C ASP A 62 7.61 19.24 -8.90
N PHE A 63 8.68 19.36 -9.69
CA PHE A 63 9.01 18.41 -10.73
C PHE A 63 9.31 17.01 -10.18
N GLU A 64 10.16 16.91 -9.15
CA GLU A 64 10.47 15.63 -8.51
C GLU A 64 9.22 15.00 -7.87
N ASN A 65 8.42 15.81 -7.16
CA ASN A 65 7.15 15.34 -6.59
C ASN A 65 6.19 14.84 -7.67
N ALA A 66 6.03 15.58 -8.77
CA ALA A 66 5.20 15.17 -9.90
C ALA A 66 5.72 13.88 -10.55
N ALA A 67 7.04 13.72 -10.69
CA ALA A 67 7.64 12.50 -11.23
C ALA A 67 7.30 11.27 -10.40
N TYR A 68 7.41 11.35 -9.06
CA TYR A 68 7.02 10.24 -8.18
C TYR A 68 5.51 9.95 -8.21
N CYS A 69 4.66 10.98 -8.25
CA CYS A 69 3.22 10.79 -8.42
C CYS A 69 2.89 10.08 -9.74
N CYS A 70 3.46 10.52 -10.86
CA CYS A 70 3.28 9.88 -12.17
C CYS A 70 3.79 8.44 -12.17
N PHE A 71 4.95 8.18 -11.54
CA PHE A 71 5.50 6.83 -11.42
C PHE A 71 4.53 5.88 -10.70
N VAL A 72 3.98 6.26 -9.54
CA VAL A 72 3.02 5.42 -8.80
C VAL A 72 1.75 5.16 -9.61
N VAL A 73 1.25 6.17 -10.35
CA VAL A 73 0.08 6.00 -11.23
C VAL A 73 0.38 5.02 -12.38
N LEU A 74 1.54 5.13 -13.02
CA LEU A 74 1.92 4.21 -14.09
C LEU A 74 2.13 2.79 -13.55
N LEU A 75 2.82 2.65 -12.43
CA LEU A 75 3.05 1.35 -11.77
C LEU A 75 1.74 0.64 -11.46
N THR A 76 0.79 1.34 -10.83
CA THR A 76 -0.52 0.76 -10.50
C THR A 76 -1.32 0.38 -11.74
N ARG A 77 -1.28 1.19 -12.81
CA ARG A 77 -1.92 0.84 -14.10
C ARG A 77 -1.31 -0.39 -14.75
N VAL A 78 0.02 -0.51 -14.73
CA VAL A 78 0.74 -1.68 -15.24
C VAL A 78 0.36 -2.91 -14.41
N MET A 79 0.36 -2.81 -13.09
CA MET A 79 -0.01 -3.94 -12.21
C MET A 79 -1.42 -4.47 -12.50
N ILE A 80 -2.39 -3.58 -12.70
CA ILE A 80 -3.77 -3.96 -13.00
C ILE A 80 -3.89 -4.52 -14.43
N SER A 81 -3.29 -3.85 -15.42
CA SER A 81 -3.43 -4.22 -16.83
C SER A 81 -2.82 -5.59 -17.12
N PHE A 82 -1.66 -5.88 -16.53
CA PHE A 82 -0.93 -7.13 -16.71
C PHE A 82 -1.22 -8.18 -15.62
N ARG A 83 -2.13 -7.89 -14.68
CA ARG A 83 -2.48 -8.78 -13.55
C ARG A 83 -1.24 -9.26 -12.78
N ILE A 84 -0.33 -8.34 -12.53
CA ILE A 84 0.95 -8.60 -11.84
C ILE A 84 0.68 -8.80 -10.35
N THR A 85 1.28 -9.84 -9.78
CA THR A 85 1.21 -10.14 -8.35
C THR A 85 2.58 -10.03 -7.68
N LEU A 86 2.75 -8.99 -6.85
CA LEU A 86 3.94 -8.72 -6.04
C LEU A 86 3.73 -9.08 -4.56
N ILE A 87 2.95 -10.14 -4.28
CA ILE A 87 2.69 -10.57 -2.90
C ILE A 87 4.00 -11.01 -2.26
N LEU A 88 4.27 -10.46 -1.08
CA LEU A 88 5.38 -10.81 -0.21
C LEU A 88 4.82 -11.15 1.18
N PRO A 89 5.47 -12.05 1.95
CA PRO A 89 5.18 -12.22 3.36
C PRO A 89 5.27 -10.89 4.10
N ILE A 90 4.32 -10.59 4.99
CA ILE A 90 4.29 -9.31 5.73
C ILE A 90 5.55 -9.11 6.61
N SER A 91 6.17 -10.21 7.05
CA SER A 91 7.46 -10.19 7.76
C SER A 91 8.59 -9.64 6.89
N ALA A 92 8.64 -10.01 5.60
CA ALA A 92 9.63 -9.50 4.65
C ALA A 92 9.41 -8.01 4.35
N VAL A 93 8.15 -7.58 4.22
CA VAL A 93 7.81 -6.15 4.05
C VAL A 93 8.24 -5.35 5.28
N THR A 94 8.01 -5.89 6.48
CA THR A 94 8.42 -5.23 7.74
C THR A 94 9.94 -5.12 7.85
N GLU A 95 10.66 -6.14 7.43
CA GLU A 95 12.12 -6.11 7.38
C GLU A 95 12.63 -5.09 6.35
N ASN A 96 12.02 -5.03 5.17
CA ASN A 96 12.34 -4.01 4.16
C ASN A 96 12.16 -2.58 4.70
N MET A 97 11.10 -2.32 5.47
CA MET A 97 10.90 -1.01 6.09
C MET A 97 12.04 -0.63 7.05
N LYS A 98 12.58 -1.59 7.81
CA LYS A 98 13.74 -1.35 8.68
C LYS A 98 15.01 -1.08 7.88
N ARG A 99 15.22 -1.83 6.79
CA ARG A 99 16.39 -1.65 5.90
C ARG A 99 16.34 -0.31 5.15
N ALA A 100 15.16 0.09 4.69
CA ALA A 100 14.95 1.34 3.95
C ALA A 100 15.29 2.60 4.75
N GLN A 101 15.21 2.55 6.09
CA GLN A 101 15.56 3.66 6.96
C GLN A 101 17.07 3.83 7.20
N ARG A 102 17.92 2.89 6.76
CA ARG A 102 19.37 3.00 6.94
C ARG A 102 19.92 4.13 6.07
N ARG A 103 20.93 4.85 6.57
CA ARG A 103 21.67 5.82 5.76
C ARG A 103 22.21 5.13 4.52
N ASN A 104 22.09 5.79 3.37
CA ASN A 104 22.54 5.29 2.07
C ASN A 104 21.82 4.00 1.61
N ALA A 105 20.62 3.70 2.13
CA ALA A 105 19.91 2.46 1.81
C ALA A 105 19.67 2.26 0.31
N VAL A 106 19.40 3.33 -0.44
CA VAL A 106 19.17 3.26 -1.89
C VAL A 106 20.36 2.71 -2.67
N LEU A 107 21.59 2.94 -2.19
CA LEU A 107 22.83 2.51 -2.86
C LEU A 107 23.38 1.19 -2.30
N GLU A 108 23.23 0.96 -1.00
CA GLU A 108 23.95 -0.12 -0.30
C GLU A 108 23.05 -1.28 0.17
N GLN A 109 21.78 -1.00 0.50
CA GLN A 109 20.92 -2.02 1.09
C GLN A 109 20.27 -2.88 0.01
N LYS A 110 20.05 -4.14 0.35
CA LYS A 110 19.23 -5.06 -0.43
C LYS A 110 17.89 -5.27 0.24
N LEU A 111 16.83 -5.23 -0.56
CA LEU A 111 15.46 -5.44 -0.13
C LEU A 111 15.00 -6.82 -0.60
N LEU A 112 14.17 -7.46 0.21
CA LEU A 112 13.49 -8.70 -0.12
C LEU A 112 12.43 -8.40 -1.18
N PHE A 113 12.62 -8.91 -2.38
CA PHE A 113 11.74 -8.66 -3.52
C PHE A 113 11.53 -9.95 -4.33
N ARG A 114 10.50 -9.98 -5.17
CA ARG A 114 10.24 -11.16 -6.01
C ARG A 114 11.12 -11.14 -7.26
N LYS A 115 11.82 -12.23 -7.52
CA LYS A 115 12.65 -12.41 -8.72
C LYS A 115 11.80 -12.51 -9.99
N GLY A 116 10.63 -13.13 -9.90
CA GLY A 116 9.69 -13.31 -11.00
C GLY A 116 8.43 -12.45 -10.83
N ILE A 117 7.96 -11.88 -11.94
CA ILE A 117 6.63 -11.27 -12.03
C ILE A 117 5.61 -12.40 -12.20
N ALA A 118 4.98 -12.83 -11.11
CA ALA A 118 3.91 -13.81 -11.17
C ALA A 118 2.66 -13.16 -11.82
N THR A 119 2.23 -13.71 -12.95
CA THR A 119 0.95 -13.34 -13.59
C THR A 119 -0.13 -14.31 -13.12
N CYS A 120 -1.18 -13.79 -12.49
CA CYS A 120 -2.31 -14.61 -12.07
C CYS A 120 -3.46 -14.48 -13.09
N ASN A 121 -3.95 -15.62 -13.60
CA ASN A 121 -5.10 -15.66 -14.52
C ASN A 121 -6.43 -15.30 -13.82
N SER A 122 -6.47 -15.34 -12.49
CA SER A 122 -7.63 -15.02 -11.64
C SER A 122 -7.18 -14.29 -10.37
N PRO A 123 -8.09 -13.61 -9.64
CA PRO A 123 -7.75 -12.94 -8.39
C PRO A 123 -7.08 -13.95 -7.43
N PRO A 124 -6.01 -13.58 -6.71
CA PRO A 124 -5.21 -14.50 -5.90
C PRO A 124 -5.99 -15.24 -4.81
N CYS A 125 -7.24 -14.86 -4.55
CA CYS A 125 -8.14 -15.45 -3.55
C CYS A 125 -9.22 -16.38 -4.13
N ALA A 126 -9.28 -16.60 -5.44
CA ALA A 126 -10.24 -17.53 -6.04
C ALA A 126 -9.71 -18.98 -5.87
N ARG A 127 -10.48 -19.86 -5.21
CA ARG A 127 -10.18 -21.30 -5.17
C ARG A 127 -10.02 -21.80 -6.61
N GLY A 128 -8.84 -22.30 -6.96
CA GLY A 128 -8.51 -22.75 -8.33
C GLY A 128 -7.73 -21.74 -9.19
N ALA A 129 -7.31 -20.59 -8.64
CA ALA A 129 -6.36 -19.71 -9.30
C ALA A 129 -4.97 -20.37 -9.29
N GLY A 130 -4.50 -20.82 -10.46
CA GLY A 130 -3.12 -21.27 -10.67
C GLY A 130 -2.13 -20.12 -10.57
N CYS A 131 -1.97 -19.55 -9.38
CA CYS A 131 -0.88 -18.66 -9.05
C CYS A 131 0.24 -19.53 -8.46
N THR A 132 1.28 -19.83 -9.24
CA THR A 132 2.52 -20.39 -8.70
C THR A 132 3.19 -19.29 -7.88
N LEU A 133 2.93 -19.29 -6.57
CA LEU A 133 3.57 -18.40 -5.61
C LEU A 133 4.57 -19.23 -4.80
N ASP A 134 5.62 -19.72 -5.45
CA ASP A 134 6.65 -20.45 -4.73
C ASP A 134 7.41 -19.49 -3.81
N SER A 135 7.64 -19.91 -2.57
CA SER A 135 8.36 -19.11 -1.57
C SER A 135 9.80 -18.82 -1.98
N ASP A 136 10.35 -19.66 -2.84
CA ASP A 136 11.73 -19.59 -3.35
C ASP A 136 11.93 -18.43 -4.34
N ASP A 137 10.85 -17.74 -4.75
CA ASP A 137 10.90 -16.59 -5.63
C ASP A 137 11.26 -15.27 -4.93
N VAL A 138 11.37 -15.25 -3.58
CA VAL A 138 11.77 -14.04 -2.84
C VAL A 138 13.28 -14.02 -2.65
N VAL A 139 13.92 -13.01 -3.22
CA VAL A 139 15.38 -12.83 -3.20
C VAL A 139 15.76 -11.43 -2.73
N GLU A 140 17.00 -11.26 -2.29
CA GLU A 140 17.52 -9.94 -1.93
C GLU A 140 18.06 -9.20 -3.16
N MET A 141 17.51 -8.02 -3.44
CA MET A 141 17.87 -7.20 -4.59
C MET A 141 18.14 -5.76 -4.15
N THR A 142 19.13 -5.13 -4.78
CA THR A 142 19.38 -3.69 -4.68
C THR A 142 18.22 -2.92 -5.34
N VAL A 143 18.08 -1.63 -5.01
CA VAL A 143 17.06 -0.79 -5.66
C VAL A 143 17.29 -0.71 -7.17
N ASN A 144 18.55 -0.70 -7.61
CA ASN A 144 18.89 -0.69 -9.03
C ASN A 144 18.38 -1.96 -9.75
N GLU A 145 18.61 -3.15 -9.18
CA GLU A 145 18.10 -4.42 -9.75
C GLU A 145 16.56 -4.46 -9.74
N ILE A 146 15.91 -3.92 -8.70
CA ILE A 146 14.43 -3.89 -8.63
C ILE A 146 13.83 -3.00 -9.73
N ILE A 147 14.44 -1.84 -9.99
CA ILE A 147 13.90 -0.85 -10.93
C ILE A 147 14.32 -1.16 -12.37
N ASN A 148 15.55 -1.62 -12.60
CA ASN A 148 16.14 -1.75 -13.93
C ASN A 148 16.28 -3.19 -14.45
N GLY A 149 16.11 -4.21 -13.59
CA GLY A 149 16.31 -5.62 -13.93
C GLY A 149 17.76 -6.06 -13.83
#